data_AF-A0A951VIW8-F1
#
_entry.id   AF-A0A951VIW8-F1
#
_cell.length_a   1.000
_cell.length_b   1.000
_cell.length_c   1.000
_cell.angle_alpha   90.00
_cell.angle_beta   90.00
_cell.angle_gamma   90.00
#
_symmetry.space_group_name_H-M   'P 1'
#
loop_
_entity.id
_entity.type
_entity.pdbx_description
1 polymer ?
#
loop_
_entity_poly.entity_id
_entity_poly.type
_entity_poly.pdbx_seq_one_letter_code
_entity_poly.pdbx_strand_id
1 'polypeptide(L)'
;YNQKRYSNKSPNHDVYEFSSLTVRSGASLFLFSYDGNGSANNGRGLQDYGVRIIVDEDFEIEAGGLATSNGRGYARGVGPGTGCGAGHGGYGVSVSSQGVPYGSVKEPVTMGSGGCSRDYFGNWSYGGEGGGAVRLNVGGVLRVDGSLTADGGPGTNNLTQGAVGAGGSLWLSADRIDGSGLISANGGSRAGAVGSGGGRIAIYENSRGSFPITNKSNIQAFGGGGGSFGGAGTIYIDADGQSGGNGDLWINNNNRNTEAAGVPYDAVNPVQQFNKIYLKEYGHLQIMGLDSTLVITDEEGLEGDTTVPRLEPQGLISLPERFVVDRVNLDIIGDIEGAGDLEIGNGDEPAAVTLYAYTQKRYTAKSPNHDVHILESLIVRDKSVLNLVSYDGNGTYMNASSLSDYGVTLTLGRDFTVETGGVVTTNGRGYARGVGPGTGCGAGHGGYG
;
A
#
# COMPACT_ATOMS: atom_id res chain seq x y z
N TYR A 1 9.66 12.31 -25.79
CA TYR A 1 8.89 12.08 -27.03
C TYR A 1 9.85 11.87 -28.21
N ASN A 2 10.05 10.63 -28.67
CA ASN A 2 10.89 10.34 -29.85
C ASN A 2 10.01 10.23 -31.11
N GLN A 3 9.83 11.35 -31.83
CA GLN A 3 8.92 11.46 -32.99
C GLN A 3 9.15 10.39 -34.07
N LYS A 4 10.39 9.93 -34.26
CA LYS A 4 10.74 8.91 -35.26
C LYS A 4 10.22 7.51 -34.94
N ARG A 5 10.10 7.13 -33.66
CA ARG A 5 9.61 5.79 -33.27
C ARG A 5 8.10 5.69 -33.44
N TYR A 6 7.37 6.77 -33.16
CA TYR A 6 5.92 6.86 -33.34
C TYR A 6 5.52 6.93 -34.82
N SER A 7 6.24 7.70 -35.65
CA SER A 7 5.94 7.84 -37.08
C SER A 7 5.99 6.50 -37.84
N ASN A 8 6.72 5.52 -37.31
CA ASN A 8 6.86 4.20 -37.94
C ASN A 8 5.79 3.19 -37.50
N LYS A 9 4.81 3.57 -36.66
CA LYS A 9 3.83 2.64 -36.06
C LYS A 9 4.48 1.38 -35.46
N SER A 10 5.70 1.50 -34.95
CA SER A 10 6.39 0.35 -34.36
C SER A 10 5.63 -0.07 -33.09
N PRO A 11 5.22 -1.34 -32.96
CA PRO A 11 4.55 -1.85 -31.77
C PRO A 11 5.35 -1.66 -30.48
N ASN A 12 6.67 -1.39 -30.58
CA ASN A 12 7.64 -1.37 -29.48
C ASN A 12 8.29 0.02 -29.30
N HIS A 13 7.52 1.09 -29.35
CA HIS A 13 8.08 2.46 -29.30
C HIS A 13 8.64 2.85 -27.91
N ASP A 14 8.25 2.12 -26.87
CA ASP A 14 8.62 2.22 -25.45
C ASP A 14 9.73 1.23 -25.02
N VAL A 15 10.21 0.38 -25.93
CA VAL A 15 11.19 -0.68 -25.65
C VAL A 15 12.60 -0.27 -26.07
N TYR A 16 13.58 -0.61 -25.23
CA TYR A 16 15.00 -0.57 -25.52
C TYR A 16 15.59 -1.97 -25.31
N GLU A 17 16.26 -2.50 -26.33
CA GLU A 17 16.80 -3.86 -26.34
C GLU A 17 18.32 -3.79 -26.40
N PHE A 18 18.98 -4.58 -25.57
CA PHE A 18 20.44 -4.68 -25.48
C PHE A 18 20.85 -6.14 -25.31
N SER A 19 22.00 -6.55 -25.86
CA SER A 19 22.58 -7.85 -25.47
C SER A 19 23.09 -7.81 -24.03
N SER A 20 23.85 -6.77 -23.68
CA SER A 20 24.26 -6.48 -22.31
C SER A 20 24.29 -4.97 -22.07
N LEU A 21 24.15 -4.54 -20.83
CA LEU A 21 24.12 -3.12 -20.45
C LEU A 21 24.95 -2.89 -19.18
N THR A 22 25.82 -1.87 -19.19
CA THR A 22 26.57 -1.47 -18.00
C THR A 22 26.46 0.03 -17.79
N VAL A 23 25.97 0.45 -16.62
CA VAL A 23 26.07 1.83 -16.13
C VAL A 23 27.28 1.91 -15.22
N ARG A 24 28.38 2.41 -15.78
CA ARG A 24 29.67 2.49 -15.09
C ARG A 24 29.67 3.50 -13.94
N SER A 25 30.63 3.36 -13.03
CA SER A 25 30.87 4.31 -11.94
C SER A 25 30.92 5.75 -12.45
N GLY A 26 30.08 6.63 -11.88
CA GLY A 26 29.97 8.05 -12.25
C GLY A 26 29.14 8.32 -13.51
N ALA A 27 28.65 7.29 -14.20
CA ALA A 27 27.74 7.43 -15.33
C ALA A 27 26.26 7.44 -14.87
N SER A 28 25.42 8.11 -15.65
CA SER A 28 23.98 8.19 -15.42
C SER A 28 23.18 7.74 -16.64
N LEU A 29 22.29 6.77 -16.46
CA LEU A 29 21.25 6.38 -17.39
C LEU A 29 19.92 7.01 -16.95
N PHE A 30 19.39 7.93 -17.75
CA PHE A 30 18.13 8.60 -17.45
C PHE A 30 16.95 7.96 -18.20
N LEU A 31 15.94 7.56 -17.45
CA LEU A 31 14.77 6.82 -17.92
C LEU A 31 13.54 7.72 -17.82
N PHE A 32 13.10 8.26 -18.96
CA PHE A 32 11.99 9.21 -19.02
C PHE A 32 10.72 8.51 -19.45
N SER A 33 9.72 8.49 -18.56
CA SER A 33 8.39 7.99 -18.92
C SER A 33 7.71 8.98 -19.87
N TYR A 34 6.73 8.49 -20.62
CA TYR A 34 5.92 9.30 -21.51
C TYR A 34 4.59 9.64 -20.85
N ASP A 35 4.47 10.91 -20.45
CA ASP A 35 3.20 11.55 -20.12
C ASP A 35 2.59 12.08 -21.43
N GLY A 36 1.56 11.39 -21.92
CA GLY A 36 0.91 11.70 -23.19
C GLY A 36 -0.06 12.88 -23.11
N ASN A 37 -0.39 13.39 -21.91
CA ASN A 37 -1.61 14.16 -21.71
C ASN A 37 -1.55 15.31 -20.69
N GLY A 38 -0.43 16.03 -20.59
CA GLY A 38 -0.45 17.41 -20.06
C GLY A 38 -1.32 18.33 -20.94
N SER A 39 -2.65 18.32 -20.79
CA SER A 39 -3.68 19.29 -21.24
C SER A 39 -3.63 19.87 -22.68
N ALA A 40 -2.75 19.42 -23.59
CA ALA A 40 -2.47 20.11 -24.86
C ALA A 40 -2.54 19.24 -26.13
N ASN A 41 -2.81 17.94 -26.03
CA ASN A 41 -2.77 17.04 -27.19
C ASN A 41 -4.15 16.68 -27.73
N ASN A 42 -4.96 17.69 -28.13
CA ASN A 42 -6.05 17.62 -29.13
C ASN A 42 -6.64 16.22 -29.46
N GLY A 43 -7.11 15.47 -28.46
CA GLY A 43 -7.78 14.18 -28.67
C GLY A 43 -6.97 13.09 -29.40
N ARG A 44 -5.63 13.09 -29.37
CA ARG A 44 -4.81 12.09 -30.09
C ARG A 44 -4.55 10.75 -29.36
N GLY A 45 -5.19 10.52 -28.21
CA GLY A 45 -5.33 9.17 -27.62
C GLY A 45 -4.03 8.43 -27.31
N LEU A 46 -2.95 9.12 -26.95
CA LEU A 46 -1.73 8.45 -26.52
C LEU A 46 -1.88 8.02 -25.05
N GLN A 47 -1.73 6.72 -24.79
CA GLN A 47 -1.70 6.17 -23.45
C GLN A 47 -0.38 6.58 -22.77
N ASP A 48 -0.44 6.86 -21.47
CA ASP A 48 0.76 7.12 -20.67
C ASP A 48 1.54 5.81 -20.47
N TYR A 49 2.87 5.83 -20.63
CA TYR A 49 3.68 4.62 -20.49
C TYR A 49 5.07 4.88 -19.87
N GLY A 50 5.55 3.89 -19.12
CA GLY A 50 6.92 3.87 -18.58
C GLY A 50 7.98 3.44 -19.59
N VAL A 51 9.24 3.37 -19.16
CA VAL A 51 10.33 2.86 -19.98
C VAL A 51 10.42 1.34 -19.84
N ARG A 52 10.45 0.61 -20.95
CA ARG A 52 10.74 -0.83 -20.96
C ARG A 52 12.15 -1.09 -21.49
N ILE A 53 12.95 -1.82 -20.73
CA ILE A 53 14.28 -2.28 -21.14
C ILE A 53 14.30 -3.81 -21.12
N ILE A 54 14.81 -4.38 -22.20
CA ILE A 54 15.10 -5.80 -22.33
C ILE A 54 16.60 -5.94 -22.49
N VAL A 55 17.23 -6.76 -21.66
CA VAL A 55 18.66 -7.10 -21.73
C VAL A 55 18.76 -8.62 -21.84
N ASP A 56 19.37 -9.14 -22.89
CA ASP A 56 19.41 -10.59 -23.14
C ASP A 56 20.32 -11.32 -22.14
N GLU A 57 21.45 -10.70 -21.79
CA GLU A 57 22.44 -11.20 -20.83
C GLU A 57 22.37 -10.39 -19.53
N ASP A 58 23.46 -9.76 -19.12
CA ASP A 58 23.58 -9.07 -17.83
C ASP A 58 23.33 -7.56 -17.94
N PHE A 59 22.67 -7.01 -16.91
CA PHE A 59 22.60 -5.58 -16.66
C PHE A 59 23.32 -5.24 -15.36
N GLU A 60 24.45 -4.54 -15.46
CA GLU A 60 25.23 -4.08 -14.33
C GLU A 60 25.11 -2.57 -14.10
N ILE A 61 24.84 -2.17 -12.87
CA ILE A 61 24.98 -0.80 -12.37
C ILE A 61 26.12 -0.84 -11.35
N GLU A 62 27.30 -0.42 -11.77
CA GLU A 62 28.50 -0.40 -10.93
C GLU A 62 28.32 0.55 -9.74
N ALA A 63 29.13 0.36 -8.69
CA ALA A 63 29.16 1.29 -7.56
C ALA A 63 29.38 2.74 -8.04
N GLY A 64 28.50 3.66 -7.63
CA GLY A 64 28.51 5.06 -8.08
C GLY A 64 27.89 5.30 -9.47
N GLY A 65 27.44 4.27 -10.18
CA GLY A 65 26.58 4.37 -11.35
C GLY A 65 25.12 4.64 -10.97
N LEU A 66 24.38 5.34 -11.82
CA LEU A 66 22.98 5.73 -11.58
C LEU A 66 22.08 5.39 -12.76
N ALA A 67 21.12 4.49 -12.60
CA ALA A 67 19.98 4.36 -13.49
C ALA A 67 18.75 4.98 -12.81
N THR A 68 18.14 6.02 -13.40
CA THR A 68 17.11 6.78 -12.68
C THR A 68 15.95 7.27 -13.54
N SER A 69 14.75 7.11 -13.00
CA SER A 69 13.50 7.73 -13.43
C SER A 69 12.96 8.75 -12.41
N ASN A 70 13.81 9.25 -11.49
CA ASN A 70 13.39 10.18 -10.44
C ASN A 70 12.75 11.44 -11.03
N GLY A 71 11.58 11.83 -10.51
CA GLY A 71 10.81 12.99 -10.96
C GLY A 71 10.39 12.93 -12.44
N ARG A 72 10.39 11.76 -13.08
CA ARG A 72 10.06 11.59 -14.51
C ARG A 72 8.73 10.85 -14.74
N GLY A 73 7.82 10.98 -13.78
CA GLY A 73 6.44 10.52 -13.86
C GLY A 73 5.50 11.66 -14.25
N TYR A 74 4.31 11.70 -13.64
CA TYR A 74 3.36 12.78 -13.90
C TYR A 74 3.88 14.13 -13.42
N ALA A 75 3.55 15.17 -14.19
CA ALA A 75 3.83 16.54 -13.82
C ALA A 75 3.11 16.94 -12.52
N ARG A 76 3.56 18.05 -11.91
CA ARG A 76 2.95 18.65 -10.71
C ARG A 76 1.42 18.78 -10.85
N GLY A 77 0.68 18.38 -9.82
CA GLY A 77 -0.78 18.46 -9.77
C GLY A 77 -1.51 17.56 -10.78
N VAL A 78 -0.82 16.61 -11.40
CA VAL A 78 -1.35 15.67 -12.39
C VAL A 78 -1.09 14.22 -11.92
N GLY A 79 -1.95 13.29 -12.35
CA GLY A 79 -1.82 11.86 -12.13
C GLY A 79 -3.05 11.23 -11.45
N PRO A 80 -3.25 9.90 -11.52
CA PRO A 80 -4.45 9.26 -10.96
C PRO A 80 -4.64 9.47 -9.45
N GLY A 81 -3.54 9.56 -8.70
CA GLY A 81 -3.55 9.82 -7.26
C GLY A 81 -3.48 11.32 -6.93
N THR A 82 -4.13 12.20 -7.72
CA THR A 82 -4.10 13.64 -7.44
C THR A 82 -4.71 13.93 -6.07
N GLY A 83 -3.94 14.63 -5.26
CA GLY A 83 -4.24 15.18 -3.95
C GLY A 83 -3.06 16.08 -3.58
N CYS A 84 -3.17 16.89 -2.52
CA CYS A 84 -2.03 17.75 -2.20
C CYS A 84 -0.79 16.94 -1.79
N GLY A 85 -0.94 15.97 -0.90
CA GLY A 85 0.03 14.88 -0.78
C GLY A 85 -0.24 13.87 -1.87
N ALA A 86 0.43 13.96 -3.03
CA ALA A 86 0.24 13.04 -4.14
C ALA A 86 0.35 11.56 -3.72
N GLY A 87 -0.51 10.69 -4.25
CA GLY A 87 -0.45 9.24 -4.03
C GLY A 87 0.24 8.49 -5.17
N HIS A 88 0.90 7.38 -4.84
CA HIS A 88 1.23 6.24 -5.71
C HIS A 88 1.16 5.01 -4.81
N GLY A 89 1.97 3.93 -4.84
CA GLY A 89 1.81 2.78 -3.91
C GLY A 89 1.35 3.05 -2.45
N GLY A 90 1.72 4.20 -1.86
CA GLY A 90 1.21 4.72 -0.58
C GLY A 90 0.23 5.90 -0.69
N TYR A 91 -0.58 6.06 0.35
CA TYR A 91 -1.43 7.25 0.50
C TYR A 91 -0.57 8.49 0.73
N GLY A 92 -0.87 9.58 0.04
CA GLY A 92 -0.30 10.88 0.40
C GLY A 92 -1.21 11.66 1.33
N VAL A 93 -0.62 12.62 2.06
CA VAL A 93 -1.30 13.32 3.16
C VAL A 93 -2.49 14.13 2.64
N SER A 94 -3.63 13.98 3.30
CA SER A 94 -4.84 14.76 3.02
C SER A 94 -4.71 16.20 3.54
N VAL A 95 -4.89 17.18 2.65
CA VAL A 95 -5.01 18.60 3.03
C VAL A 95 -6.36 19.16 2.56
N SER A 96 -6.65 19.03 1.27
CA SER A 96 -7.99 19.19 0.67
C SER A 96 -8.58 17.88 0.19
N SER A 97 -7.73 17.05 -0.39
CA SER A 97 -8.01 15.70 -0.84
C SER A 97 -6.80 14.83 -0.56
N GLN A 98 -7.07 13.56 -0.25
CA GLN A 98 -6.05 12.55 0.00
C GLN A 98 -5.47 12.07 -1.33
N GLY A 99 -4.16 11.89 -1.41
CA GLY A 99 -3.55 11.22 -2.56
C GLY A 99 -3.80 9.73 -2.46
N VAL A 100 -4.60 9.18 -3.35
CA VAL A 100 -5.03 7.78 -3.30
C VAL A 100 -4.04 6.87 -4.06
N PRO A 101 -3.69 5.68 -3.54
CA PRO A 101 -2.89 4.69 -4.24
C PRO A 101 -3.57 4.14 -5.49
N TYR A 102 -2.76 3.79 -6.48
CA TYR A 102 -3.21 3.17 -7.75
C TYR A 102 -2.10 2.31 -8.36
N GLY A 103 -2.44 1.55 -9.40
CA GLY A 103 -1.50 0.65 -10.07
C GLY A 103 -1.40 -0.72 -9.40
N SER A 104 -0.89 -1.69 -10.15
CA SER A 104 -0.72 -3.07 -9.70
C SER A 104 0.49 -3.22 -8.78
N VAL A 105 0.33 -4.00 -7.71
CA VAL A 105 1.42 -4.40 -6.81
C VAL A 105 2.36 -5.40 -7.49
N LYS A 106 1.80 -6.33 -8.26
CA LYS A 106 2.54 -7.42 -8.92
C LYS A 106 3.12 -6.97 -10.27
N GLU A 107 2.42 -6.12 -11.01
CA GLU A 107 2.83 -5.67 -12.36
C GLU A 107 2.86 -4.13 -12.45
N PRO A 108 3.74 -3.45 -11.68
CA PRO A 108 3.72 -2.00 -11.58
C PRO A 108 4.27 -1.34 -12.85
N VAL A 109 3.38 -0.73 -13.64
CA VAL A 109 3.72 0.01 -14.88
C VAL A 109 3.30 1.48 -14.85
N THR A 110 2.61 1.91 -13.79
CA THR A 110 2.08 3.27 -13.68
C THR A 110 3.13 4.22 -13.10
N MET A 111 3.20 5.44 -13.64
CA MET A 111 4.03 6.50 -13.08
C MET A 111 3.46 6.99 -11.76
N GLY A 112 4.28 7.65 -10.93
CA GLY A 112 3.85 8.37 -9.74
C GLY A 112 3.17 9.70 -10.07
N SER A 113 2.24 10.13 -9.21
CA SER A 113 1.55 11.42 -9.33
C SER A 113 2.43 12.59 -8.89
N GLY A 114 2.25 13.77 -9.50
CA GLY A 114 2.89 14.99 -9.05
C GLY A 114 2.13 15.68 -7.90
N GLY A 115 2.86 16.21 -6.92
CA GLY A 115 2.30 17.00 -5.81
C GLY A 115 1.63 18.28 -6.29
N CYS A 116 0.67 18.80 -5.52
CA CYS A 116 -0.10 19.99 -5.89
C CYS A 116 0.77 21.27 -6.03
N SER A 117 0.29 22.25 -6.80
CA SER A 117 1.00 23.50 -7.07
C SER A 117 0.12 24.75 -6.88
N ARG A 118 0.78 25.91 -6.69
CA ARG A 118 0.36 27.34 -6.77
C ARG A 118 -0.98 27.79 -6.18
N ASP A 119 -2.09 27.13 -6.47
CA ASP A 119 -3.42 27.61 -6.07
C ASP A 119 -3.73 27.30 -4.60
N TYR A 120 -3.03 26.32 -4.02
CA TYR A 120 -3.27 25.85 -2.66
C TYR A 120 -2.40 26.52 -1.59
N PHE A 121 -1.16 26.86 -1.91
CA PHE A 121 -0.18 27.44 -0.97
C PHE A 121 0.19 28.89 -1.29
N GLY A 122 -0.56 29.52 -2.19
CA GLY A 122 -0.27 30.87 -2.69
C GLY A 122 0.77 30.88 -3.82
N ASN A 123 0.85 32.03 -4.49
CA ASN A 123 1.89 32.27 -5.49
C ASN A 123 3.24 31.97 -4.86
N TRP A 124 4.09 31.19 -5.54
CA TRP A 124 5.44 30.77 -5.12
C TRP A 124 5.58 29.43 -4.36
N SER A 125 4.71 28.44 -4.53
CA SER A 125 5.02 27.03 -4.14
C SER A 125 4.75 26.04 -5.27
N TYR A 126 5.76 25.25 -5.66
CA TYR A 126 5.63 24.24 -6.70
C TYR A 126 5.81 22.82 -6.16
N GLY A 127 4.79 22.00 -6.37
CA GLY A 127 4.80 20.57 -6.09
C GLY A 127 5.88 19.82 -6.85
N GLY A 128 6.36 18.73 -6.27
CA GLY A 128 7.27 17.80 -6.95
C GLY A 128 6.58 16.98 -8.04
N GLU A 129 7.32 16.66 -9.08
CA GLU A 129 6.89 15.72 -10.14
C GLU A 129 6.97 14.29 -9.61
N GLY A 130 6.08 13.40 -10.04
CA GLY A 130 6.11 12.01 -9.58
C GLY A 130 7.29 11.22 -10.14
N GLY A 131 7.61 10.07 -9.54
CA GLY A 131 8.60 9.14 -10.07
C GLY A 131 8.14 8.47 -11.36
N GLY A 132 9.07 8.15 -12.28
CA GLY A 132 8.72 7.45 -13.51
C GLY A 132 8.41 5.97 -13.30
N ALA A 133 7.97 5.29 -14.36
CA ALA A 133 7.79 3.84 -14.37
C ALA A 133 8.88 3.17 -15.22
N VAL A 134 9.48 2.10 -14.71
CA VAL A 134 10.51 1.33 -15.40
C VAL A 134 10.20 -0.15 -15.30
N ARG A 135 10.17 -0.83 -16.45
CA ARG A 135 10.11 -2.29 -16.53
C ARG A 135 11.42 -2.82 -17.09
N LEU A 136 12.17 -3.57 -16.29
CA LEU A 136 13.39 -4.27 -16.69
C LEU A 136 13.10 -5.76 -16.86
N ASN A 137 13.53 -6.32 -17.99
CA ASN A 137 13.60 -7.75 -18.20
C ASN A 137 15.05 -8.11 -18.57
N VAL A 138 15.76 -8.79 -17.67
CA VAL A 138 17.17 -9.15 -17.80
C VAL A 138 17.26 -10.67 -17.90
N GLY A 139 17.84 -11.21 -18.96
CA GLY A 139 17.91 -12.65 -19.17
C GLY A 139 18.92 -13.35 -18.25
N GLY A 140 19.97 -12.65 -17.82
CA GLY A 140 20.96 -13.10 -16.86
C GLY A 140 20.87 -12.37 -15.51
N VAL A 141 21.99 -11.82 -15.05
CA VAL A 141 22.12 -11.16 -13.76
C VAL A 141 21.80 -9.67 -13.88
N LEU A 142 20.86 -9.19 -13.05
CA LEU A 142 20.75 -7.76 -12.74
C LEU A 142 21.62 -7.46 -11.52
N ARG A 143 22.80 -6.87 -11.73
CA ARG A 143 23.71 -6.49 -10.65
C ARG A 143 23.55 -5.01 -10.32
N VAL A 144 23.13 -4.69 -9.09
CA VAL A 144 22.95 -3.32 -8.61
C VAL A 144 23.92 -3.05 -7.45
N ASP A 145 25.11 -2.53 -7.76
CA ASP A 145 26.07 -1.99 -6.77
C ASP A 145 25.94 -0.46 -6.62
N GLY A 146 25.45 0.22 -7.66
CA GLY A 146 25.10 1.63 -7.65
C GLY A 146 23.64 1.89 -7.23
N SER A 147 22.93 2.72 -7.99
CA SER A 147 21.53 3.06 -7.71
C SER A 147 20.61 2.86 -8.91
N LEU A 148 19.47 2.19 -8.69
CA LEU A 148 18.33 2.10 -9.59
C LEU A 148 17.11 2.76 -8.93
N THR A 149 16.68 3.93 -9.42
CA THR A 149 15.71 4.76 -8.68
C THR A 149 14.54 5.26 -9.51
N ALA A 150 13.36 5.36 -8.89
CA ALA A 150 12.12 5.90 -9.42
C ALA A 150 11.42 6.80 -8.38
N ASP A 151 12.18 7.61 -7.65
CA ASP A 151 11.66 8.44 -6.57
C ASP A 151 10.87 9.66 -7.08
N GLY A 152 9.94 10.14 -6.25
CA GLY A 152 9.27 11.41 -6.45
C GLY A 152 10.24 12.60 -6.35
N GLY A 153 9.94 13.66 -7.11
CA GLY A 153 10.68 14.91 -7.06
C GLY A 153 10.39 15.71 -5.79
N PRO A 154 11.37 16.51 -5.30
CA PRO A 154 11.20 17.33 -4.10
C PRO A 154 10.28 18.55 -4.32
N GLY A 155 9.99 18.90 -5.58
CA GLY A 155 9.40 20.19 -5.97
C GLY A 155 10.41 21.34 -5.87
N THR A 156 10.00 22.56 -6.22
CA THR A 156 10.91 23.72 -6.24
C THR A 156 10.39 24.86 -5.36
N ASN A 157 11.35 25.66 -4.83
CA ASN A 157 11.29 27.01 -4.21
C ASN A 157 11.09 27.19 -2.67
N ASN A 158 11.24 28.47 -2.24
CA ASN A 158 11.84 29.01 -1.00
C ASN A 158 10.94 29.10 0.25
N LEU A 159 9.75 28.49 0.27
CA LEU A 159 8.86 28.54 1.43
C LEU A 159 8.64 27.14 2.00
N THR A 160 8.45 27.04 3.31
CA THR A 160 8.17 25.80 4.07
C THR A 160 6.81 25.18 3.74
N GLN A 161 6.15 25.58 2.64
CA GLN A 161 4.79 25.17 2.28
C GLN A 161 4.79 24.71 0.82
N GLY A 162 4.37 23.48 0.57
CA GLY A 162 4.31 22.88 -0.76
C GLY A 162 4.29 21.35 -0.69
N ALA A 163 3.93 20.68 -1.79
CA ALA A 163 3.90 19.22 -1.84
C ALA A 163 5.15 18.62 -2.50
N VAL A 164 5.41 17.34 -2.23
CA VAL A 164 6.40 16.52 -2.95
C VAL A 164 5.69 15.58 -3.92
N GLY A 165 6.41 15.06 -4.92
CA GLY A 165 5.88 14.06 -5.84
C GLY A 165 5.81 12.67 -5.20
N ALA A 166 4.89 11.82 -5.65
CA ALA A 166 4.83 10.43 -5.21
C ALA A 166 5.95 9.60 -5.85
N GLY A 167 6.31 8.47 -5.23
CA GLY A 167 7.20 7.48 -5.83
C GLY A 167 6.62 6.90 -7.13
N GLY A 168 7.48 6.33 -7.97
CA GLY A 168 7.12 5.71 -9.24
C GLY A 168 7.05 4.18 -9.17
N SER A 169 7.24 3.52 -10.31
CA SER A 169 7.18 2.06 -10.44
C SER A 169 8.52 1.48 -10.90
N LEU A 170 8.98 0.41 -10.24
CA LEU A 170 10.07 -0.45 -10.69
C LEU A 170 9.57 -1.89 -10.80
N TRP A 171 9.44 -2.42 -12.02
CA TRP A 171 9.15 -3.82 -12.27
C TRP A 171 10.40 -4.50 -12.80
N LEU A 172 11.04 -5.33 -11.97
CA LEU A 172 12.32 -5.94 -12.24
C LEU A 172 12.13 -7.45 -12.40
N SER A 173 12.52 -7.97 -13.55
CA SER A 173 12.57 -9.41 -13.83
C SER A 173 13.99 -9.78 -14.23
N ALA A 174 14.59 -10.75 -13.55
CA ALA A 174 15.92 -11.25 -13.85
C ALA A 174 16.02 -12.75 -13.55
N ASP A 175 17.03 -13.42 -14.09
CA ASP A 175 17.36 -14.78 -13.63
C ASP A 175 17.84 -14.75 -12.17
N ARG A 176 18.65 -13.73 -11.84
CA ARG A 176 19.17 -13.46 -10.49
C ARG A 176 19.40 -11.96 -10.29
N ILE A 177 19.16 -11.44 -9.09
CA ILE A 177 19.50 -10.07 -8.70
C ILE A 177 20.60 -10.06 -7.63
N ASP A 178 21.71 -9.39 -7.95
CA ASP A 178 22.90 -9.29 -7.09
C ASP A 178 23.29 -7.86 -6.78
N GLY A 179 24.21 -7.71 -5.84
CA GLY A 179 24.87 -6.45 -5.51
C GLY A 179 24.49 -5.92 -4.14
N SER A 180 25.06 -4.78 -3.79
CA SER A 180 24.89 -4.15 -2.48
C SER A 180 24.40 -2.70 -2.54
N GLY A 181 23.93 -2.27 -3.71
CA GLY A 181 23.48 -0.93 -4.00
C GLY A 181 22.05 -0.64 -3.51
N LEU A 182 21.43 0.37 -4.13
CA LEU A 182 20.10 0.87 -3.78
C LEU A 182 19.11 0.69 -4.93
N ILE A 183 17.94 0.14 -4.62
CA ILE A 183 16.74 0.13 -5.45
C ILE A 183 15.67 0.96 -4.71
N SER A 184 15.18 2.05 -5.30
CA SER A 184 14.20 2.90 -4.59
C SER A 184 13.08 3.45 -5.47
N ALA A 185 11.90 3.56 -4.86
CA ALA A 185 10.73 4.24 -5.42
C ALA A 185 10.07 5.08 -4.31
N ASN A 186 10.85 5.90 -3.62
CA ASN A 186 10.38 6.70 -2.49
C ASN A 186 9.53 7.88 -2.97
N GLY A 187 8.63 8.39 -2.11
CA GLY A 187 8.08 9.73 -2.31
C GLY A 187 9.17 10.80 -2.18
N GLY A 188 8.97 11.96 -2.81
CA GLY A 188 9.93 13.06 -2.77
C GLY A 188 10.13 13.64 -1.37
N SER A 189 11.25 14.30 -1.13
CA SER A 189 11.61 14.82 0.20
C SER A 189 12.01 16.29 0.14
N ARG A 190 11.40 17.12 0.99
CA ARG A 190 11.73 18.53 1.15
C ARG A 190 11.24 19.03 2.51
N ALA A 191 12.09 19.74 3.25
CA ALA A 191 11.74 20.30 4.56
C ALA A 191 10.43 21.11 4.51
N GLY A 192 9.53 20.88 5.48
CA GLY A 192 8.22 21.53 5.57
C GLY A 192 7.18 21.07 4.54
N ALA A 193 7.53 20.20 3.58
CA ALA A 193 6.59 19.79 2.56
C ALA A 193 5.51 18.82 3.08
N VAL A 194 4.35 18.89 2.44
CA VAL A 194 3.26 17.91 2.60
C VAL A 194 3.71 16.58 2.02
N GLY A 195 3.55 15.52 2.82
CA GLY A 195 4.00 14.18 2.49
C GLY A 195 3.23 13.53 1.33
N SER A 196 3.97 12.84 0.47
CA SER A 196 3.44 12.03 -0.64
C SER A 196 3.58 10.54 -0.36
N GLY A 197 2.82 9.73 -1.10
CA GLY A 197 2.93 8.28 -1.08
C GLY A 197 4.25 7.76 -1.65
N GLY A 198 4.72 6.65 -1.09
CA GLY A 198 5.74 5.81 -1.69
C GLY A 198 5.26 5.13 -2.98
N GLY A 199 6.21 4.58 -3.73
CA GLY A 199 5.99 3.97 -5.03
C GLY A 199 5.70 2.47 -5.00
N ARG A 200 5.89 1.77 -6.12
CA ARG A 200 5.76 0.31 -6.21
C ARG A 200 7.03 -0.31 -6.75
N ILE A 201 7.51 -1.36 -6.09
CA ILE A 201 8.61 -2.18 -6.57
C ILE A 201 8.09 -3.62 -6.65
N ALA A 202 8.32 -4.27 -7.78
CA ALA A 202 8.08 -5.70 -7.96
C ALA A 202 9.35 -6.36 -8.47
N ILE A 203 9.78 -7.42 -7.80
CA ILE A 203 10.97 -8.21 -8.13
C ILE A 203 10.53 -9.62 -8.47
N TYR A 204 11.02 -10.11 -9.60
CA TYR A 204 10.88 -11.48 -10.07
C TYR A 204 12.27 -12.06 -10.31
N GLU A 205 12.60 -13.12 -9.57
CA GLU A 205 13.85 -13.88 -9.71
C GLU A 205 13.54 -15.35 -10.01
N ASN A 206 14.15 -15.93 -11.04
CA ASN A 206 14.09 -17.38 -11.24
C ASN A 206 14.90 -18.13 -10.19
N SER A 207 16.03 -17.53 -9.78
CA SER A 207 16.93 -18.04 -8.74
C SER A 207 17.31 -16.92 -7.79
N ARG A 208 17.16 -17.15 -6.48
CA ARG A 208 17.44 -16.13 -5.47
C ARG A 208 18.90 -15.68 -5.52
N GLY A 209 19.09 -14.39 -5.78
CA GLY A 209 20.40 -13.75 -5.73
C GLY A 209 20.82 -13.25 -4.35
N SER A 210 21.96 -12.58 -4.34
CA SER A 210 22.62 -12.05 -3.13
C SER A 210 22.15 -10.67 -2.72
N PHE A 211 21.34 -9.99 -3.54
CA PHE A 211 20.86 -8.65 -3.20
C PHE A 211 20.01 -8.70 -1.93
N PRO A 212 20.25 -7.83 -0.94
CA PRO A 212 19.58 -7.87 0.36
C PRO A 212 18.18 -7.24 0.29
N ILE A 213 17.25 -7.91 -0.38
CA ILE A 213 15.87 -7.44 -0.64
C ILE A 213 14.98 -7.27 0.61
N THR A 214 15.44 -7.69 1.78
CA THR A 214 14.75 -7.45 3.07
C THR A 214 15.38 -6.31 3.86
N ASN A 215 16.49 -5.74 3.37
CA ASN A 215 17.18 -4.64 4.03
C ASN A 215 16.71 -3.30 3.48
N LYS A 216 16.11 -2.49 4.36
CA LYS A 216 15.61 -1.16 4.04
C LYS A 216 16.69 -0.15 3.61
N SER A 217 17.98 -0.44 3.81
CA SER A 217 19.07 0.36 3.25
C SER A 217 19.30 0.11 1.76
N ASN A 218 18.80 -1.01 1.23
CA ASN A 218 19.04 -1.46 -0.14
C ASN A 218 17.78 -1.43 -1.00
N ILE A 219 16.60 -1.62 -0.41
CA ILE A 219 15.33 -1.54 -1.15
C ILE A 219 14.29 -0.70 -0.38
N GLN A 220 13.70 0.28 -1.05
CA GLN A 220 12.88 1.30 -0.39
C GLN A 220 11.69 1.75 -1.24
N ALA A 221 10.52 1.82 -0.61
CA ALA A 221 9.33 2.45 -1.18
C ALA A 221 8.67 3.37 -0.13
N PHE A 222 9.44 4.14 0.62
CA PHE A 222 8.93 4.98 1.71
C PHE A 222 8.05 6.13 1.22
N GLY A 223 7.16 6.60 2.09
CA GLY A 223 6.47 7.87 1.92
C GLY A 223 7.43 9.07 1.91
N GLY A 224 7.12 10.05 1.07
CA GLY A 224 7.81 11.32 0.97
C GLY A 224 7.34 12.36 1.99
N GLY A 225 8.01 13.51 2.05
CA GLY A 225 7.57 14.65 2.87
C GLY A 225 8.69 15.49 3.49
N GLY A 226 8.39 16.06 4.66
CA GLY A 226 9.34 16.84 5.47
C GLY A 226 8.71 17.83 6.45
N GLY A 227 7.39 18.03 6.39
CA GLY A 227 6.57 18.62 7.47
C GLY A 227 5.48 17.66 7.93
N SER A 228 4.86 16.96 6.98
CA SER A 228 4.12 15.71 7.18
C SER A 228 4.69 14.64 6.26
N PHE A 229 4.30 13.39 6.47
CA PHE A 229 4.79 12.25 5.70
C PHE A 229 3.63 11.41 5.22
N GLY A 230 3.67 10.99 3.95
CA GLY A 230 2.71 10.02 3.42
C GLY A 230 3.04 8.60 3.88
N GLY A 231 2.27 7.65 3.37
CA GLY A 231 2.45 6.23 3.63
C GLY A 231 3.52 5.64 2.71
N ALA A 232 4.14 4.56 3.19
CA ALA A 232 4.94 3.70 2.36
C ALA A 232 4.12 3.14 1.20
N GLY A 233 4.82 2.79 0.13
CA GLY A 233 4.29 2.00 -0.95
C GLY A 233 4.55 0.51 -0.75
N THR A 234 4.61 -0.23 -1.86
CA THR A 234 4.62 -1.70 -1.84
C THR A 234 5.89 -2.25 -2.45
N ILE A 235 6.49 -3.27 -1.82
CA ILE A 235 7.56 -4.08 -2.40
C ILE A 235 7.05 -5.52 -2.50
N TYR A 236 6.87 -6.01 -3.72
CA TYR A 236 6.49 -7.39 -4.01
C TYR A 236 7.70 -8.17 -4.48
N ILE A 237 7.90 -9.37 -3.94
CA ILE A 237 9.05 -10.22 -4.24
C ILE A 237 8.55 -11.63 -4.54
N ASP A 238 8.73 -12.07 -5.78
CA ASP A 238 8.55 -13.46 -6.21
C ASP A 238 9.93 -14.02 -6.56
N ALA A 239 10.52 -14.73 -5.61
CA ALA A 239 11.84 -15.32 -5.77
C ALA A 239 11.75 -16.84 -5.89
N ASP A 240 12.74 -17.42 -6.57
CA ASP A 240 12.94 -18.87 -6.73
C ASP A 240 11.92 -19.57 -7.63
N GLY A 241 11.01 -18.85 -8.29
CA GLY A 241 9.97 -19.43 -9.16
C GLY A 241 9.02 -20.41 -8.46
N GLN A 242 9.06 -20.48 -7.12
CA GLN A 242 8.32 -21.45 -6.29
C GLN A 242 6.93 -20.93 -5.87
N SER A 243 6.72 -19.60 -5.87
CA SER A 243 5.51 -19.02 -5.27
C SER A 243 4.27 -19.09 -6.16
N GLY A 244 4.34 -19.69 -7.36
CA GLY A 244 3.20 -19.82 -8.27
C GLY A 244 2.56 -18.48 -8.67
N GLY A 245 3.31 -17.37 -8.59
CA GLY A 245 2.80 -16.01 -8.82
C GLY A 245 2.23 -15.31 -7.57
N ASN A 246 2.46 -15.86 -6.37
CA ASN A 246 1.99 -15.34 -5.09
C ASN A 246 3.17 -15.06 -4.14
N GLY A 247 4.17 -14.32 -4.57
CA GLY A 247 5.33 -13.93 -3.76
C GLY A 247 4.98 -13.14 -2.49
N ASP A 248 6.01 -12.73 -1.77
CA ASP A 248 5.91 -11.99 -0.52
C ASP A 248 5.62 -10.50 -0.77
N LEU A 249 4.80 -9.89 0.09
CA LEU A 249 4.53 -8.46 0.10
C LEU A 249 5.16 -7.80 1.33
N TRP A 250 5.97 -6.79 1.10
CA TRP A 250 6.64 -6.02 2.15
C TRP A 250 6.16 -4.58 2.15
N ILE A 251 5.73 -4.13 3.32
CA ILE A 251 5.39 -2.74 3.61
C ILE A 251 6.29 -2.27 4.75
N ASN A 252 7.24 -1.38 4.46
CA ASN A 252 8.11 -0.79 5.45
C ASN A 252 7.96 0.73 5.41
N ASN A 253 7.61 1.36 6.54
CA ASN A 253 7.38 2.81 6.61
C ASN A 253 8.49 3.57 7.36
N ASN A 254 9.67 2.96 7.48
CA ASN A 254 10.86 3.55 8.07
C ASN A 254 10.63 4.20 9.44
N ASN A 255 9.87 3.50 10.27
CA ASN A 255 9.50 3.88 11.63
C ASN A 255 8.69 5.18 11.72
N ARG A 256 7.83 5.42 10.72
CA ARG A 256 6.92 6.57 10.67
C ARG A 256 5.48 6.09 10.79
N ASN A 257 4.82 6.42 11.90
CA ASN A 257 3.39 6.16 12.07
C ASN A 257 2.57 7.19 11.28
N THR A 258 2.36 6.92 9.99
CA THR A 258 1.73 7.82 9.02
C THR A 258 0.65 7.08 8.22
N GLU A 259 0.30 7.58 7.02
CA GLU A 259 -0.70 6.97 6.16
C GLU A 259 -0.31 5.52 5.73
N ALA A 260 -1.28 4.77 5.21
CA ALA A 260 -1.06 3.38 4.79
C ALA A 260 -0.50 3.26 3.36
N ALA A 261 0.06 2.09 3.06
CA ALA A 261 0.16 1.55 1.71
C ALA A 261 -1.23 1.11 1.21
N GLY A 262 -1.44 1.12 -0.11
CA GLY A 262 -2.69 0.68 -0.71
C GLY A 262 -2.51 -0.38 -1.79
N VAL A 263 -3.37 -1.40 -1.72
CA VAL A 263 -3.62 -2.37 -2.81
C VAL A 263 -4.99 -2.04 -3.41
N PRO A 264 -5.03 -1.32 -4.55
CA PRO A 264 -6.27 -0.95 -5.22
C PRO A 264 -7.04 -2.18 -5.71
N TYR A 265 -8.36 -2.10 -5.72
CA TYR A 265 -9.19 -3.07 -6.43
C TYR A 265 -8.84 -3.10 -7.92
N ASP A 266 -8.57 -4.29 -8.43
CA ASP A 266 -8.40 -4.57 -9.85
C ASP A 266 -9.57 -5.45 -10.31
N ALA A 267 -10.42 -4.93 -11.19
CA ALA A 267 -11.56 -5.68 -11.72
C ALA A 267 -11.14 -6.87 -12.59
N VAL A 268 -9.91 -6.88 -13.12
CA VAL A 268 -9.35 -8.00 -13.87
C VAL A 268 -8.83 -9.08 -12.91
N ASN A 269 -8.17 -8.67 -11.83
CA ASN A 269 -7.61 -9.55 -10.79
C ASN A 269 -8.15 -9.17 -9.40
N PRO A 270 -9.44 -9.44 -9.12
CA PRO A 270 -10.08 -9.02 -7.88
C PRO A 270 -9.55 -9.75 -6.64
N VAL A 271 -8.91 -10.91 -6.86
CA VAL A 271 -8.26 -11.73 -5.84
C VAL A 271 -6.78 -11.39 -5.79
N GLN A 272 -6.34 -10.88 -4.64
CA GLN A 272 -4.95 -10.63 -4.32
C GLN A 272 -4.49 -11.71 -3.35
N GLN A 273 -3.57 -12.54 -3.79
CA GLN A 273 -2.95 -13.58 -2.97
C GLN A 273 -1.45 -13.33 -2.86
N PHE A 274 -0.95 -13.47 -1.64
CA PHE A 274 0.47 -13.37 -1.28
C PHE A 274 0.85 -14.59 -0.44
N ASN A 275 2.10 -15.04 -0.55
CA ASN A 275 2.64 -16.11 0.27
C ASN A 275 2.74 -15.64 1.73
N LYS A 276 3.37 -14.47 1.93
CA LYS A 276 3.42 -13.81 3.22
C LYS A 276 3.38 -12.28 3.08
N ILE A 277 2.75 -11.63 4.05
CA ILE A 277 2.69 -10.17 4.16
C ILE A 277 3.49 -9.74 5.37
N TYR A 278 4.52 -8.94 5.13
CA TYR A 278 5.37 -8.34 6.15
C TYR A 278 5.03 -6.87 6.31
N LEU A 279 4.54 -6.50 7.49
CA LEU A 279 4.29 -5.13 7.88
C LEU A 279 5.36 -4.70 8.88
N LYS A 280 6.20 -3.74 8.51
CA LYS A 280 7.38 -3.35 9.28
C LYS A 280 7.45 -1.85 9.51
N GLU A 281 7.86 -1.48 10.71
CA GLU A 281 8.16 -0.12 11.14
C GLU A 281 7.06 0.88 10.78
N TYR A 282 5.83 0.60 11.26
CA TYR A 282 4.58 1.29 10.92
C TYR A 282 4.15 1.18 9.45
N GLY A 283 4.53 0.08 8.80
CA GLY A 283 4.04 -0.29 7.47
C GLY A 283 2.57 -0.68 7.48
N HIS A 284 1.67 0.30 7.60
CA HIS A 284 0.22 0.05 7.52
C HIS A 284 -0.18 -0.30 6.08
N LEU A 285 -1.19 -1.16 5.92
CA LEU A 285 -1.67 -1.64 4.63
C LEU A 285 -3.19 -1.62 4.57
N GLN A 286 -3.74 -1.09 3.47
CA GLN A 286 -5.15 -1.18 3.15
C GLN A 286 -5.37 -1.96 1.85
N ILE A 287 -6.26 -2.94 1.90
CA ILE A 287 -6.80 -3.59 0.70
C ILE A 287 -8.08 -2.87 0.32
N MET A 288 -8.10 -2.24 -0.85
CA MET A 288 -9.08 -1.24 -1.19
C MET A 288 -10.20 -1.81 -2.06
N GLY A 289 -11.40 -1.28 -1.89
CA GLY A 289 -12.58 -1.63 -2.67
C GLY A 289 -13.37 -2.78 -2.07
N LEU A 290 -14.68 -2.63 -2.03
CA LEU A 290 -15.61 -3.61 -1.44
C LEU A 290 -15.58 -4.96 -2.17
N ASP A 291 -15.26 -4.95 -3.47
CA ASP A 291 -15.20 -6.17 -4.28
C ASP A 291 -13.82 -6.83 -4.30
N SER A 292 -12.84 -6.28 -3.57
CA SER A 292 -11.54 -6.91 -3.40
C SER A 292 -11.64 -8.19 -2.57
N THR A 293 -10.72 -9.12 -2.83
CA THR A 293 -10.50 -10.30 -1.98
C THR A 293 -9.01 -10.41 -1.68
N LEU A 294 -8.64 -10.44 -0.40
CA LEU A 294 -7.29 -10.78 0.04
C LEU A 294 -7.30 -12.25 0.47
N VAL A 295 -6.40 -13.06 -0.10
CA VAL A 295 -6.23 -14.47 0.29
C VAL A 295 -4.88 -14.63 0.97
N ILE A 296 -4.90 -15.17 2.18
CA ILE A 296 -3.73 -15.68 2.90
C ILE A 296 -3.96 -17.17 3.08
N THR A 297 -2.96 -17.98 2.72
CA THR A 297 -3.08 -19.45 2.76
C THR A 297 -2.23 -20.09 3.86
N ASP A 298 -1.27 -19.35 4.41
CA ASP A 298 -0.38 -19.81 5.46
C ASP A 298 -0.89 -19.33 6.83
N GLU A 299 -0.82 -20.20 7.84
CA GLU A 299 -1.18 -19.91 9.24
C GLU A 299 -0.43 -18.68 9.78
N GLU A 300 0.83 -18.50 9.37
CA GLU A 300 1.71 -17.39 9.72
C GLU A 300 1.95 -16.43 8.53
N GLY A 301 1.00 -16.41 7.58
CA GLY A 301 1.09 -15.60 6.35
C GLY A 301 0.97 -14.08 6.57
N LEU A 302 0.79 -13.62 7.82
CA LEU A 302 0.78 -12.22 8.20
C LEU A 302 1.74 -11.99 9.36
N GLU A 303 2.74 -11.13 9.16
CA GLU A 303 3.77 -10.86 10.16
C GLU A 303 3.98 -9.35 10.35
N GLY A 304 3.73 -8.87 11.57
CA GLY A 304 4.02 -7.50 11.97
C GLY A 304 5.38 -7.33 12.65
N ASP A 305 5.47 -6.29 13.47
CA ASP A 305 6.59 -6.05 14.38
C ASP A 305 6.15 -5.26 15.62
N THR A 306 7.09 -4.83 16.46
CA THR A 306 6.79 -4.12 17.71
C THR A 306 6.07 -2.78 17.53
N THR A 307 5.96 -2.26 16.31
CA THR A 307 5.17 -1.06 16.03
C THR A 307 3.67 -1.35 15.88
N VAL A 308 3.30 -2.63 15.86
CA VAL A 308 1.94 -3.16 15.67
C VAL A 308 1.25 -2.50 14.47
N PRO A 309 1.76 -2.70 13.24
CA PRO A 309 1.19 -2.11 12.04
C PRO A 309 -0.27 -2.55 11.83
N ARG A 310 -0.97 -1.85 10.94
CA ARG A 310 -2.40 -2.04 10.72
C ARG A 310 -2.63 -2.66 9.35
N LEU A 311 -3.49 -3.67 9.29
CA LEU A 311 -4.02 -4.23 8.04
C LEU A 311 -5.53 -3.94 7.98
N GLU A 312 -5.97 -3.27 6.92
CA GLU A 312 -7.37 -2.84 6.70
C GLU A 312 -7.95 -3.44 5.42
N PRO A 313 -8.53 -4.66 5.44
CA PRO A 313 -9.26 -5.20 4.30
C PRO A 313 -10.64 -4.56 4.16
N GLN A 314 -10.91 -3.84 3.06
CA GLN A 314 -12.25 -3.28 2.74
C GLN A 314 -13.19 -4.30 2.10
N GLY A 315 -12.64 -5.27 1.38
CA GLY A 315 -13.37 -6.36 0.75
C GLY A 315 -13.43 -7.60 1.64
N LEU A 316 -13.28 -8.78 1.05
CA LEU A 316 -13.20 -10.04 1.79
C LEU A 316 -11.74 -10.36 2.14
N ILE A 317 -11.46 -10.77 3.37
CA ILE A 317 -10.23 -11.49 3.71
C ILE A 317 -10.55 -12.98 3.88
N SER A 318 -9.86 -13.82 3.11
CA SER A 318 -9.97 -15.27 3.13
C SER A 318 -8.71 -15.83 3.77
N LEU A 319 -8.90 -16.53 4.90
CA LEU A 319 -7.82 -17.02 5.76
C LEU A 319 -7.81 -18.55 5.79
N PRO A 320 -6.68 -19.18 6.13
CA PRO A 320 -6.65 -20.63 6.36
C PRO A 320 -7.50 -21.02 7.57
N GLU A 321 -7.75 -22.32 7.75
CA GLU A 321 -8.56 -22.83 8.87
C GLU A 321 -7.98 -22.40 10.23
N ARG A 322 -6.67 -22.57 10.42
CA ARG A 322 -5.95 -22.07 11.58
C ARG A 322 -5.17 -20.83 11.19
N PHE A 323 -5.35 -19.73 11.91
CA PHE A 323 -4.69 -18.47 11.60
C PHE A 323 -4.23 -17.74 12.86
N VAL A 324 -3.00 -17.25 12.83
CA VAL A 324 -2.37 -16.51 13.94
C VAL A 324 -2.14 -15.06 13.53
N VAL A 325 -2.66 -14.13 14.33
CA VAL A 325 -2.38 -12.69 14.18
C VAL A 325 -1.19 -12.33 15.06
N ASP A 326 0.01 -12.24 14.49
CA ASP A 326 1.24 -11.87 15.21
C ASP A 326 1.63 -10.40 14.96
N ARG A 327 1.65 -9.60 16.03
CA ARG A 327 2.16 -8.22 16.03
C ARG A 327 1.51 -7.29 14.99
N VAL A 328 0.25 -7.53 14.68
CA VAL A 328 -0.55 -6.71 13.76
C VAL A 328 -1.86 -6.31 14.43
N ASN A 329 -2.33 -5.11 14.10
CA ASN A 329 -3.73 -4.73 14.29
C ASN A 329 -4.51 -5.03 13.00
N LEU A 330 -5.20 -6.16 12.98
CA LEU A 330 -6.05 -6.60 11.87
C LEU A 330 -7.44 -5.96 12.02
N ASP A 331 -7.67 -4.90 11.25
CA ASP A 331 -8.88 -4.07 11.31
C ASP A 331 -9.81 -4.39 10.13
N ILE A 332 -10.74 -5.32 10.34
CA ILE A 332 -11.55 -5.91 9.27
C ILE A 332 -12.76 -5.02 8.99
N ILE A 333 -12.53 -3.98 8.19
CA ILE A 333 -13.57 -3.03 7.75
C ILE A 333 -14.44 -3.57 6.58
N GLY A 334 -14.18 -4.82 6.16
CA GLY A 334 -14.90 -5.56 5.13
C GLY A 334 -15.56 -6.83 5.68
N ASP A 335 -15.20 -8.00 5.16
CA ASP A 335 -15.69 -9.29 5.64
C ASP A 335 -14.56 -10.31 5.79
N ILE A 336 -14.77 -11.36 6.56
CA ILE A 336 -13.82 -12.43 6.87
C ILE A 336 -14.45 -13.79 6.61
N GLU A 337 -13.70 -14.67 5.96
CA GLU A 337 -14.00 -16.10 5.84
C GLU A 337 -12.76 -16.94 6.19
N GLY A 338 -12.98 -18.21 6.50
CA GLY A 338 -11.94 -19.07 7.07
C GLY A 338 -11.68 -18.69 8.54
N ALA A 339 -10.43 -18.87 8.98
CA ALA A 339 -10.02 -18.66 10.37
C ALA A 339 -10.93 -19.35 11.39
N GLY A 340 -11.35 -20.58 11.11
CA GLY A 340 -12.11 -21.39 12.06
C GLY A 340 -11.44 -21.42 13.44
N ASP A 341 -10.12 -21.60 13.47
CA ASP A 341 -9.30 -21.50 14.67
C ASP A 341 -8.46 -20.22 14.63
N LEU A 342 -8.96 -19.15 15.27
CA LEU A 342 -8.30 -17.85 15.31
C LEU A 342 -7.52 -17.64 16.62
N GLU A 343 -6.23 -17.33 16.49
CA GLU A 343 -5.36 -16.95 17.60
C GLU A 343 -4.90 -15.50 17.44
N ILE A 344 -5.16 -14.67 18.46
CA ILE A 344 -4.74 -13.27 18.48
C ILE A 344 -3.54 -13.13 19.41
N GLY A 345 -2.40 -12.83 18.81
CA GLY A 345 -1.10 -12.70 19.46
C GLY A 345 -0.35 -14.02 19.63
N ASN A 346 0.90 -13.91 20.07
CA ASN A 346 1.76 -15.05 20.42
C ASN A 346 2.12 -15.09 21.91
N GLY A 347 1.57 -14.17 22.73
CA GLY A 347 1.81 -14.04 24.16
C GLY A 347 2.96 -13.11 24.56
N ASP A 348 3.86 -12.74 23.63
CA ASP A 348 5.02 -11.91 23.94
C ASP A 348 4.81 -10.43 23.59
N GLU A 349 4.12 -10.15 22.49
CA GLU A 349 3.94 -8.80 21.95
C GLU A 349 2.46 -8.51 21.62
N PRO A 350 2.03 -7.22 21.60
CA PRO A 350 0.64 -6.88 21.35
C PRO A 350 0.20 -7.22 19.93
N ALA A 351 -0.99 -7.80 19.81
CA ALA A 351 -1.73 -7.94 18.56
C ALA A 351 -3.18 -7.53 18.78
N ALA A 352 -3.88 -7.17 17.72
CA ALA A 352 -5.30 -6.86 17.80
C ALA A 352 -6.08 -7.36 16.59
N VAL A 353 -7.33 -7.72 16.82
CA VAL A 353 -8.33 -7.92 15.76
C VAL A 353 -9.51 -7.02 16.07
N THR A 354 -10.03 -6.34 15.06
CA THR A 354 -11.27 -5.56 15.18
C THR A 354 -12.33 -6.13 14.27
N LEU A 355 -13.47 -6.50 14.86
CA LEU A 355 -14.65 -7.00 14.17
C LEU A 355 -15.80 -6.00 14.35
N TYR A 356 -16.51 -5.75 13.27
CA TYR A 356 -17.64 -4.83 13.23
C TYR A 356 -18.94 -5.60 13.13
N ALA A 357 -19.96 -5.08 13.79
CA ALA A 357 -21.33 -5.56 13.63
C ALA A 357 -21.83 -5.23 12.21
N TYR A 358 -21.49 -4.03 11.72
CA TYR A 358 -21.81 -3.59 10.37
C TYR A 358 -20.54 -3.34 9.57
N THR A 359 -20.48 -3.92 8.38
CA THR A 359 -19.61 -3.45 7.31
C THR A 359 -20.41 -3.31 6.03
N GLN A 360 -19.98 -2.37 5.17
CA GLN A 360 -20.63 -2.15 3.88
C GLN A 360 -20.62 -3.41 3.01
N LYS A 361 -19.55 -4.22 3.10
CA LYS A 361 -19.40 -5.50 2.39
C LYS A 361 -20.52 -6.48 2.76
N ARG A 362 -20.71 -6.77 4.06
CA ARG A 362 -21.72 -7.71 4.54
C ARG A 362 -23.14 -7.26 4.25
N TYR A 363 -23.38 -5.95 4.39
CA TYR A 363 -24.68 -5.37 4.08
C TYR A 363 -25.03 -5.48 2.59
N THR A 364 -24.08 -5.16 1.71
CA THR A 364 -24.29 -5.21 0.25
C THR A 364 -24.50 -6.65 -0.24
N ALA A 365 -23.83 -7.62 0.37
CA ALA A 365 -24.03 -9.04 0.11
C ALA A 365 -25.42 -9.57 0.53
N LYS A 366 -26.20 -8.77 1.29
CA LYS A 366 -27.47 -9.17 1.91
C LYS A 366 -27.35 -10.45 2.73
N SER A 367 -26.22 -10.63 3.42
CA SER A 367 -26.01 -11.82 4.24
C SER A 367 -27.08 -11.87 5.33
N PRO A 368 -27.91 -12.94 5.39
CA PRO A 368 -28.74 -13.17 6.55
C PRO A 368 -27.77 -13.35 7.73
N ASN A 369 -27.84 -12.49 8.74
CA ASN A 369 -26.92 -12.43 9.88
C ASN A 369 -25.58 -11.71 9.62
N HIS A 370 -25.62 -10.55 8.97
CA HIS A 370 -24.43 -9.71 8.75
C HIS A 370 -23.72 -9.28 10.06
N ASP A 371 -24.39 -9.33 11.20
CA ASP A 371 -23.88 -9.06 12.54
C ASP A 371 -23.19 -10.27 13.21
N VAL A 372 -23.27 -11.46 12.58
CA VAL A 372 -22.73 -12.70 13.13
C VAL A 372 -21.35 -12.99 12.54
N HIS A 373 -20.38 -13.25 13.40
CA HIS A 373 -19.10 -13.85 13.04
C HIS A 373 -19.06 -15.28 13.56
N ILE A 374 -18.70 -16.23 12.70
CA ILE A 374 -18.68 -17.66 13.01
C ILE A 374 -17.22 -18.10 13.00
N LEU A 375 -16.77 -18.67 14.11
CA LEU A 375 -15.47 -19.32 14.24
C LEU A 375 -15.68 -20.69 14.92
N GLU A 376 -14.72 -21.60 14.79
CA GLU A 376 -14.68 -22.85 15.55
C GLU A 376 -14.09 -22.63 16.94
N SER A 377 -12.91 -22.00 17.03
CA SER A 377 -12.29 -21.61 18.29
C SER A 377 -11.61 -20.25 18.21
N LEU A 378 -11.50 -19.59 19.37
CA LEU A 378 -10.88 -18.28 19.49
C LEU A 378 -10.00 -18.21 20.73
N ILE A 379 -8.75 -17.79 20.55
CA ILE A 379 -7.80 -17.53 21.63
C ILE A 379 -7.36 -16.08 21.56
N VAL A 380 -7.54 -15.34 22.65
CA VAL A 380 -6.92 -14.02 22.87
C VAL A 380 -5.77 -14.19 23.85
N ARG A 381 -4.54 -14.16 23.33
CA ARG A 381 -3.32 -14.34 24.13
C ARG A 381 -3.04 -13.13 25.03
N ASP A 382 -2.04 -13.26 25.91
CA ASP A 382 -1.51 -12.12 26.67
C ASP A 382 -1.21 -10.90 25.77
N LYS A 383 -1.42 -9.69 26.32
CA LYS A 383 -1.27 -8.37 25.68
C LYS A 383 -2.11 -8.12 24.42
N SER A 384 -2.95 -9.09 24.04
CA SER A 384 -3.68 -9.05 22.77
C SER A 384 -5.12 -8.60 22.97
N VAL A 385 -5.69 -7.97 21.95
CA VAL A 385 -7.00 -7.32 22.06
C VAL A 385 -7.94 -7.75 20.95
N LEU A 386 -9.08 -8.32 21.31
CA LEU A 386 -10.23 -8.43 20.42
C LEU A 386 -11.17 -7.23 20.65
N ASN A 387 -11.28 -6.38 19.63
CA ASN A 387 -12.18 -5.24 19.61
C ASN A 387 -13.48 -5.62 18.90
N LEU A 388 -14.61 -5.33 19.54
CA LEU A 388 -15.94 -5.54 18.99
C LEU A 388 -16.63 -4.18 18.86
N VAL A 389 -16.99 -3.80 17.63
CA VAL A 389 -17.57 -2.50 17.30
C VAL A 389 -19.05 -2.67 16.96
N SER A 390 -19.92 -2.10 17.79
CA SER A 390 -21.38 -2.11 17.56
C SER A 390 -21.75 -1.19 16.40
N TYR A 391 -22.90 -1.46 15.78
CA TYR A 391 -23.49 -0.58 14.77
C TYR A 391 -24.51 0.35 15.43
N ASP A 392 -24.26 1.65 15.37
CA ASP A 392 -25.27 2.67 15.58
C ASP A 392 -25.81 3.10 14.21
N GLY A 393 -27.12 2.98 13.98
CA GLY A 393 -27.82 3.22 12.71
C GLY A 393 -27.84 4.68 12.25
N ASN A 394 -26.78 5.44 12.54
CA ASN A 394 -26.52 6.81 12.18
C ASN A 394 -27.53 7.82 12.74
N GLY A 395 -27.79 7.79 14.05
CA GLY A 395 -28.12 8.96 14.90
C GLY A 395 -29.28 9.89 14.54
N THR A 396 -29.94 9.76 13.39
CA THR A 396 -31.07 10.58 12.98
C THR A 396 -32.34 9.89 13.45
N TYR A 397 -32.69 10.12 14.72
CA TYR A 397 -34.09 10.07 15.12
C TYR A 397 -34.84 11.05 14.22
N MET A 398 -35.51 10.52 13.20
CA MET A 398 -36.71 10.96 12.49
C MET A 398 -36.63 10.43 11.04
N ASN A 399 -37.19 9.23 10.82
CA ASN A 399 -37.51 8.63 9.52
C ASN A 399 -36.35 8.23 8.58
N ALA A 400 -35.78 7.04 8.80
CA ALA A 400 -35.51 6.11 7.71
C ALA A 400 -35.53 4.66 8.22
N SER A 401 -36.54 3.92 7.79
CA SER A 401 -36.76 2.49 8.00
C SER A 401 -35.65 1.62 7.38
N SER A 402 -34.93 0.81 8.17
CA SER A 402 -34.72 -0.64 7.95
C SER A 402 -33.66 -1.33 8.83
N LEU A 403 -32.82 -0.62 9.60
CA LEU A 403 -31.88 -1.25 10.54
C LEU A 403 -32.07 -0.72 11.96
N SER A 404 -32.34 -1.61 12.92
CA SER A 404 -32.22 -1.32 14.35
C SER A 404 -30.74 -1.25 14.73
N ASP A 405 -30.40 -0.56 15.82
CA ASP A 405 -29.05 -0.65 16.40
C ASP A 405 -28.79 -2.08 16.86
N TYR A 406 -27.59 -2.62 16.61
CA TYR A 406 -27.21 -3.97 17.01
C TYR A 406 -25.72 -4.08 17.33
N GLY A 407 -25.40 -5.04 18.20
CA GLY A 407 -24.02 -5.35 18.60
C GLY A 407 -23.38 -6.41 17.70
N VAL A 408 -22.15 -6.80 18.03
CA VAL A 408 -21.50 -7.94 17.38
C VAL A 408 -22.00 -9.23 18.00
N THR A 409 -22.42 -10.19 17.18
CA THR A 409 -22.70 -11.56 17.60
C THR A 409 -21.52 -12.45 17.23
N LEU A 410 -20.89 -13.10 18.21
CA LEU A 410 -19.85 -14.11 17.98
C LEU A 410 -20.42 -15.51 18.25
N THR A 411 -20.37 -16.40 17.27
CA THR A 411 -20.77 -17.81 17.41
C THR A 411 -19.52 -18.67 17.33
N LEU A 412 -19.28 -19.48 18.36
CA LEU A 412 -18.14 -20.37 18.46
C LEU A 412 -18.61 -21.83 18.49
N GLY A 413 -18.00 -22.68 17.65
CA GLY A 413 -18.29 -24.11 17.62
C GLY A 413 -17.73 -24.88 18.82
N ARG A 414 -16.61 -24.39 19.38
CA ARG A 414 -15.85 -25.03 20.47
C ARG A 414 -15.49 -24.02 21.57
N ASP A 415 -14.21 -23.65 21.66
CA ASP A 415 -13.63 -23.00 22.82
C ASP A 415 -13.43 -21.50 22.60
N PHE A 416 -13.69 -20.72 23.64
CA PHE A 416 -13.28 -19.33 23.74
C PHE A 416 -12.31 -19.18 24.91
N THR A 417 -11.04 -18.89 24.62
CA THR A 417 -10.03 -18.65 25.64
C THR A 417 -9.57 -17.20 25.62
N VAL A 418 -9.57 -16.56 26.79
CA VAL A 418 -8.91 -15.28 27.01
C VAL A 418 -7.85 -15.51 28.07
N GLU A 419 -6.58 -15.41 27.68
CA GLU A 419 -5.46 -15.61 28.59
C GLU A 419 -5.32 -14.43 29.56
N THR A 420 -4.50 -14.63 30.60
CA THR A 420 -4.14 -13.52 31.51
C THR A 420 -3.50 -12.40 30.69
N GLY A 421 -4.05 -11.19 30.80
CA GLY A 421 -3.61 -10.01 30.04
C GLY A 421 -4.20 -9.88 28.64
N GLY A 422 -4.86 -10.91 28.11
CA GLY A 422 -5.71 -10.82 26.94
C GLY A 422 -6.99 -10.01 27.23
N VAL A 423 -7.46 -9.26 26.25
CA VAL A 423 -8.61 -8.35 26.41
C VAL A 423 -9.63 -8.57 25.30
N VAL A 424 -10.90 -8.77 25.68
CA VAL A 424 -12.05 -8.70 24.76
C VAL A 424 -12.87 -7.50 25.17
N THR A 425 -13.11 -6.56 24.25
CA THR A 425 -13.66 -5.26 24.65
C THR A 425 -14.56 -4.57 23.62
N THR A 426 -15.63 -3.97 24.14
CA THR A 426 -16.52 -3.00 23.47
C THR A 426 -16.36 -1.59 24.08
N ASN A 427 -15.36 -1.36 24.93
CA ASN A 427 -15.20 -0.12 25.70
C ASN A 427 -15.14 1.10 24.78
N GLY A 428 -16.06 2.06 24.97
CA GLY A 428 -16.11 3.29 24.19
C GLY A 428 -16.55 3.12 22.73
N ARG A 429 -17.05 1.93 22.33
CA ARG A 429 -17.46 1.58 20.96
C ARG A 429 -18.97 1.45 20.78
N GLY A 430 -19.72 2.17 21.62
CA GLY A 430 -21.16 2.38 21.46
C GLY A 430 -21.42 3.69 20.70
N TYR A 431 -22.55 4.33 20.98
CA TYR A 431 -22.91 5.59 20.34
C TYR A 431 -21.83 6.66 20.46
N ALA A 432 -21.67 7.44 19.39
CA ALA A 432 -20.87 8.64 19.40
C ALA A 432 -21.35 9.65 20.47
N ARG A 433 -20.44 10.55 20.88
CA ARG A 433 -20.74 11.60 21.87
C ARG A 433 -21.99 12.40 21.48
N GLY A 434 -22.96 12.46 22.39
CA GLY A 434 -24.19 13.22 22.19
C GLY A 434 -25.28 12.45 21.45
N VAL A 435 -25.04 11.20 21.07
CA VAL A 435 -25.99 10.33 20.38
C VAL A 435 -26.45 9.21 21.31
N GLY A 436 -27.64 8.65 21.06
CA GLY A 436 -28.16 7.46 21.74
C GLY A 436 -29.32 7.74 22.70
N PRO A 437 -30.08 6.70 23.11
CA PRO A 437 -31.33 6.84 23.86
C PRO A 437 -31.20 7.50 25.23
N GLY A 438 -30.04 7.39 25.88
CA GLY A 438 -29.77 7.94 27.20
C GLY A 438 -28.83 9.15 27.20
N THR A 439 -28.73 9.86 26.07
CA THR A 439 -27.83 11.00 25.92
C THR A 439 -28.21 12.16 26.86
N GLY A 440 -27.20 12.80 27.46
CA GLY A 440 -27.37 13.89 28.43
C GLY A 440 -26.03 14.25 29.08
N CYS A 441 -25.99 15.31 29.90
CA CYS A 441 -24.78 15.69 30.65
C CYS A 441 -24.36 14.59 31.65
N GLY A 442 -25.35 13.87 32.18
CA GLY A 442 -25.18 12.58 32.86
C GLY A 442 -25.81 11.50 31.99
N ALA A 443 -25.03 10.94 31.06
CA ALA A 443 -25.56 9.93 30.15
C ALA A 443 -25.95 8.67 30.93
N GLY A 444 -27.17 8.20 30.71
CA GLY A 444 -27.73 7.01 31.36
C GLY A 444 -27.83 5.83 30.40
N HIS A 445 -27.80 4.62 30.95
CA HIS A 445 -28.15 3.41 30.19
C HIS A 445 -28.69 2.35 31.16
N GLY A 446 -27.80 1.63 31.85
CA GLY A 446 -28.16 0.68 32.92
C GLY A 446 -28.32 1.32 34.31
N GLY A 447 -27.86 2.56 34.47
CA GLY A 447 -28.07 3.40 35.64
C GLY A 447 -28.43 4.83 35.24
N TYR A 448 -29.00 5.59 36.17
CA TYR A 448 -29.25 7.02 35.97
C TYR A 448 -27.93 7.79 36.02
N GLY A 449 -27.71 8.64 35.02
CA GLY A 449 -26.54 9.49 34.89
C GLY A 449 -26.77 10.90 35.41
#